data_AF-Q503X3-F1
#
_entry.id   AF-Q503X3-F1
#
_cell.length_a   1.000
_cell.length_b   1.000
_cell.length_c   1.000
_cell.angle_alpha   90.00
_cell.angle_beta   90.00
_cell.angle_gamma   90.00
#
_symmetry.space_group_name_H-M   'P 1'
#
loop_
_entity.id
_entity.type
_entity.pdbx_description
1 polymer ?
#
loop_
_entity_poly.entity_id
_entity_poly.type
_entity_poly.pdbx_seq_one_letter_code
_entity_poly.pdbx_strand_id
1 'polypeptide(L)'
;MERCVVRCVESESKLTISFSLNGSNKHMLRDKTEPLGKLLDRIANNSVKTTAGKSKKHKPSKEKPESQEADKPETSLSVNGQPVSPETLNSDAWEDGAVLQVGDLQYKVERNPPTFTQCELPSSLMAGFPVCPKIEIEFGDLKDCEFSWFKESSASAYITGDAECWREAGSERVFTPSNLDIGLRLMLKCTPGDGSKIGEPKKLVSSSAVEAGPGICTFDNRHIYTQKLTDEGSLRVVSYNILADVYAQTDLSKTVLYPYCAPYALQMDYRQNLIKKELSGYNADIICLQEVDKCVFVDLLCPALDAFGLDGVFRIKEKQHEGLATYFRRSKLKLVEQYDVMLSEALTTDPIHRQLWEKVSCSPSLKEKKKKK
;
A
#
# COMPACT_ATOMS: atom_id res chain seq x y z
N MET A 1 -29.80 -2.29 -5.64
CA MET A 1 -29.33 -3.54 -5.01
C MET A 1 -28.01 -3.22 -4.34
N GLU A 2 -27.84 -3.57 -3.06
CA GLU A 2 -26.58 -3.34 -2.34
C GLU A 2 -25.52 -4.35 -2.77
N ARG A 3 -24.25 -4.13 -2.39
CA ARG A 3 -23.12 -5.01 -2.77
C ARG A 3 -22.86 -6.06 -1.69
N CYS A 4 -22.51 -7.28 -2.12
CA CYS A 4 -21.91 -8.32 -1.30
C CYS A 4 -20.55 -8.68 -1.88
N VAL A 5 -19.48 -8.27 -1.20
CA VAL A 5 -18.11 -8.48 -1.66
C VAL A 5 -17.60 -9.81 -1.13
N VAL A 6 -17.13 -10.67 -2.03
CA VAL A 6 -16.54 -11.96 -1.70
C VAL A 6 -15.08 -11.97 -2.11
N ARG A 7 -14.16 -12.07 -1.15
CA ARG A 7 -12.72 -12.23 -1.40
C ARG A 7 -12.35 -13.71 -1.26
N CYS A 8 -11.94 -14.32 -2.35
CA CYS A 8 -11.56 -15.71 -2.48
C CYS A 8 -10.25 -15.83 -3.26
N VAL A 9 -9.12 -15.92 -2.54
CA VAL A 9 -7.76 -16.05 -3.10
C VAL A 9 -7.37 -17.52 -3.15
N GLU A 10 -7.00 -18.07 -4.31
CA GLU A 10 -6.75 -19.51 -4.52
C GLU A 10 -5.84 -20.16 -3.46
N SER A 11 -4.73 -19.51 -3.10
CA SER A 11 -3.74 -20.00 -2.13
C SER A 11 -4.21 -20.00 -0.65
N GLU A 12 -5.30 -19.32 -0.33
CA GLU A 12 -5.84 -19.26 1.03
C GLU A 12 -6.87 -20.37 1.27
N SER A 13 -6.95 -20.94 2.48
CA SER A 13 -7.96 -21.96 2.82
C SER A 13 -9.35 -21.37 3.10
N LYS A 14 -9.41 -20.05 3.32
CA LYS A 14 -10.62 -19.33 3.71
C LYS A 14 -10.98 -18.27 2.68
N LEU A 15 -12.23 -17.84 2.72
CA LEU A 15 -12.73 -16.68 1.98
C LEU A 15 -13.43 -15.72 2.94
N THR A 16 -13.53 -14.45 2.55
CA THR A 16 -14.33 -13.46 3.28
C THR A 16 -15.55 -13.03 2.50
N ILE A 17 -16.65 -12.78 3.22
CA ILE A 17 -17.89 -12.23 2.69
C ILE A 17 -18.22 -10.97 3.48
N SER A 18 -18.44 -9.86 2.77
CA SER A 18 -18.72 -8.55 3.36
C SER A 18 -19.92 -7.88 2.71
N PHE A 19 -20.90 -7.46 3.51
CA PHE A 19 -22.09 -6.71 3.04
C PHE A 19 -22.70 -5.91 4.20
N SER A 20 -23.51 -4.89 3.90
CA SER A 20 -24.21 -4.13 4.93
C SER A 20 -25.60 -4.72 5.18
N LEU A 21 -25.96 -4.97 6.42
CA LEU A 21 -27.29 -5.46 6.79
C LEU A 21 -27.86 -4.58 7.88
N ASN A 22 -28.96 -3.88 7.58
CA ASN A 22 -29.63 -2.94 8.49
C ASN A 22 -28.66 -1.85 9.04
N GLY A 23 -27.77 -1.35 8.19
CA GLY A 23 -26.76 -0.34 8.57
C GLY A 23 -25.55 -0.88 9.34
N SER A 24 -25.47 -2.20 9.56
CA SER A 24 -24.31 -2.86 10.19
C SER A 24 -23.53 -3.63 9.13
N ASN A 25 -22.25 -3.29 8.97
CA ASN A 25 -21.32 -4.06 8.14
C ASN A 25 -21.13 -5.45 8.74
N LYS A 26 -21.48 -6.48 7.97
CA LYS A 26 -21.20 -7.88 8.27
C LYS A 26 -19.93 -8.25 7.55
N HIS A 27 -19.02 -8.87 8.29
CA HIS A 27 -17.78 -9.43 7.75
C HIS A 27 -17.63 -10.84 8.30
N MET A 28 -17.50 -11.82 7.41
CA MET A 28 -17.48 -13.24 7.77
C MET A 28 -16.29 -13.90 7.11
N LEU A 29 -15.46 -14.58 7.90
CA LEU A 29 -14.35 -15.42 7.42
C LEU A 29 -14.77 -16.89 7.50
N ARG A 30 -14.80 -17.60 6.38
CA ARG A 30 -15.31 -18.98 6.26
C ARG A 30 -14.34 -19.87 5.52
N ASP A 31 -14.38 -21.17 5.82
CA ASP A 31 -13.63 -22.16 5.06
C ASP A 31 -14.23 -22.33 3.66
N LYS A 32 -13.37 -22.40 2.65
CA LYS A 32 -13.78 -22.58 1.25
C LYS A 32 -14.50 -23.90 1.00
N THR A 33 -14.11 -24.95 1.74
CA THR A 33 -14.66 -26.30 1.65
C THR A 33 -15.89 -26.51 2.52
N GLU A 34 -16.40 -25.45 3.16
CA GLU A 34 -17.66 -25.52 3.89
C GLU A 34 -18.83 -25.44 2.90
N PRO A 35 -19.89 -26.28 3.06
CA PRO A 35 -21.12 -26.16 2.30
C PRO A 35 -21.81 -24.79 2.50
N LEU A 36 -22.34 -24.24 1.41
CA LEU A 36 -23.03 -22.95 1.36
C LEU A 36 -24.17 -22.84 2.39
N GLY A 37 -24.95 -23.91 2.58
CA GLY A 37 -26.10 -23.92 3.49
C GLY A 37 -25.74 -23.50 4.91
N LYS A 38 -24.58 -23.95 5.42
CA LYS A 38 -24.10 -23.55 6.76
C LYS A 38 -23.79 -22.06 6.85
N LEU A 39 -23.39 -21.43 5.75
CA LEU A 39 -23.13 -20.00 5.72
C LEU A 39 -24.45 -19.21 5.65
N LEU A 40 -25.38 -19.63 4.78
CA LEU A 40 -26.71 -19.03 4.67
C LEU A 40 -27.46 -19.07 6.01
N ASP A 41 -27.46 -20.22 6.70
CA ASP A 41 -28.03 -20.36 8.05
C ASP A 41 -27.44 -19.36 9.05
N ARG A 42 -26.13 -19.08 8.95
CA ARG A 42 -25.48 -18.10 9.84
C ARG A 42 -25.89 -16.68 9.50
N ILE A 43 -26.06 -16.36 8.22
CA ILE A 43 -26.57 -15.06 7.78
C ILE A 43 -28.00 -14.87 8.32
N ALA A 44 -28.87 -15.87 8.18
CA ALA A 44 -30.22 -15.88 8.72
C ALA A 44 -30.27 -15.76 10.26
N ASN A 45 -29.33 -16.39 10.97
CA ASN A 45 -29.27 -16.28 12.43
C ASN A 45 -28.76 -14.90 12.91
N ASN A 46 -27.87 -14.26 12.16
CA ASN A 46 -27.30 -12.96 12.51
C ASN A 46 -28.27 -11.79 12.26
N SER A 47 -29.14 -11.90 11.27
CA SER A 47 -30.19 -10.91 11.00
C SER A 47 -31.18 -10.83 12.17
N VAL A 48 -31.63 -11.97 12.70
CA VAL A 48 -32.56 -12.07 13.85
C VAL A 48 -31.99 -11.46 15.15
N LYS A 49 -30.69 -11.62 15.40
CA LYS A 49 -30.04 -11.00 16.59
C LYS A 49 -30.02 -9.48 16.53
N THR A 50 -29.97 -8.90 15.34
CA THR A 50 -29.85 -7.44 15.15
C THR A 50 -31.21 -6.75 15.37
N THR A 51 -32.32 -7.41 15.06
CA THR A 51 -33.68 -6.91 15.32
C THR A 51 -34.10 -7.04 16.78
N ALA A 52 -33.71 -8.13 17.47
CA ALA A 52 -34.02 -8.33 18.90
C ALA A 52 -33.25 -7.41 19.87
N GLY A 53 -32.14 -6.80 19.44
CA GLY A 53 -31.29 -5.93 20.27
C GLY A 53 -31.86 -4.52 20.53
N LYS A 54 -32.80 -4.04 19.71
CA LYS A 54 -33.42 -2.70 19.88
C LYS A 54 -34.55 -2.66 20.90
N SER A 55 -35.09 -3.81 21.32
CA SER A 55 -36.31 -3.91 22.12
C SER A 55 -36.13 -4.22 23.61
N LYS A 56 -34.89 -4.28 24.14
CA LYS A 56 -34.64 -4.55 25.58
C LYS A 56 -34.08 -3.37 26.36
N LYS A 57 -34.93 -2.39 26.63
CA LYS A 57 -34.84 -1.50 27.81
C LYS A 57 -36.25 -1.29 28.38
N HIS A 58 -36.77 -2.26 29.17
CA HIS A 58 -37.59 -2.00 30.36
C HIS A 58 -37.96 -3.29 31.11
N LYS A 59 -37.56 -3.33 32.40
CA LYS A 59 -38.00 -4.11 33.58
C LYS A 59 -38.12 -5.66 33.54
N PRO A 60 -37.77 -6.34 34.67
CA PRO A 60 -37.93 -7.79 34.79
C PRO A 60 -39.29 -8.13 35.42
N SER A 61 -40.08 -8.96 34.75
CA SER A 61 -41.12 -9.77 35.39
C SER A 61 -40.85 -11.25 35.11
N LYS A 62 -40.94 -12.05 36.17
CA LYS A 62 -40.76 -13.50 36.17
C LYS A 62 -42.01 -14.17 35.58
N GLU A 63 -42.01 -14.40 34.28
CA GLU A 63 -42.81 -15.47 33.67
C GLU A 63 -41.96 -16.18 32.61
N LYS A 64 -42.01 -17.51 32.60
CA LYS A 64 -41.31 -18.34 31.61
C LYS A 64 -41.86 -17.99 30.22
N PRO A 65 -41.04 -17.59 29.24
CA PRO A 65 -41.50 -17.53 27.86
C PRO A 65 -41.37 -18.92 27.24
N GLU A 66 -42.50 -19.44 26.74
CA GLU A 66 -42.53 -20.42 25.67
C GLU A 66 -41.67 -19.93 24.49
N SER A 67 -40.96 -20.86 23.87
CA SER A 67 -40.09 -20.64 22.73
C SER A 67 -40.89 -20.16 21.51
N GLN A 68 -41.06 -18.85 21.38
CA GLN A 68 -41.36 -18.23 20.08
C GLN A 68 -40.08 -18.30 19.24
N GLU A 69 -40.01 -19.26 18.31
CA GLU A 69 -39.07 -19.19 17.19
C GLU A 69 -39.38 -17.92 16.41
N ALA A 70 -38.53 -16.91 16.57
CA ALA A 70 -38.56 -15.75 15.68
C ALA A 70 -38.35 -16.26 14.25
N ASP A 71 -39.28 -15.93 13.35
CA ASP A 71 -39.25 -16.31 11.94
C ASP A 71 -37.87 -15.95 11.36
N LYS A 72 -37.09 -16.98 10.98
CA LYS A 72 -35.78 -16.75 10.39
C LYS A 72 -36.01 -16.17 8.99
N PRO A 73 -35.37 -15.06 8.63
CA PRO A 73 -35.54 -14.51 7.30
C PRO A 73 -35.00 -15.50 6.28
N GLU A 74 -35.73 -15.65 5.17
CA GLU A 74 -35.34 -16.49 4.06
C GLU A 74 -33.98 -16.02 3.51
N THR A 75 -33.01 -16.93 3.47
CA THR A 75 -31.68 -16.64 2.94
C THR A 75 -31.33 -17.62 1.84
N SER A 76 -31.06 -17.10 0.65
CA SER A 76 -30.70 -17.91 -0.51
C SER A 76 -29.65 -17.20 -1.36
N LEU A 77 -28.93 -17.97 -2.16
CA LEU A 77 -28.02 -17.45 -3.18
C LEU A 77 -28.52 -17.94 -4.53
N SER A 78 -28.55 -17.07 -5.53
CA SER A 78 -28.97 -17.43 -6.88
C SER A 78 -28.01 -16.92 -7.94
N VAL A 79 -27.83 -17.68 -9.02
CA VAL A 79 -27.06 -17.28 -10.21
C VAL A 79 -28.01 -17.32 -11.39
N ASN A 80 -28.11 -16.21 -12.14
CA ASN A 80 -29.06 -16.08 -13.25
C ASN A 80 -30.52 -16.46 -12.88
N GLY A 81 -30.93 -16.16 -11.65
CA GLY A 81 -32.26 -16.47 -11.12
C GLY A 81 -32.47 -17.93 -10.68
N GLN A 82 -31.45 -18.80 -10.80
CA GLN A 82 -31.51 -20.18 -10.31
C GLN A 82 -30.87 -20.30 -8.93
N PRO A 83 -31.54 -20.94 -7.94
CA PRO A 83 -30.97 -21.10 -6.61
C PRO A 83 -29.75 -22.03 -6.63
N VAL A 84 -28.70 -21.63 -5.91
CA VAL A 84 -27.50 -22.44 -5.70
C VAL A 84 -27.77 -23.49 -4.62
N SER A 85 -27.33 -24.73 -4.86
CA SER A 85 -27.52 -25.82 -3.91
C SER A 85 -26.84 -25.52 -2.56
N PRO A 86 -27.49 -25.80 -1.41
CA PRO A 86 -26.88 -25.68 -0.09
C PRO A 86 -25.62 -26.55 0.11
N GLU A 87 -25.48 -27.61 -0.68
CA GLU A 87 -24.32 -28.52 -0.63
C GLU A 87 -23.13 -28.03 -1.46
N THR A 88 -23.32 -27.02 -2.32
CA THR A 88 -22.23 -26.42 -3.08
C THR A 88 -21.20 -25.80 -2.13
N LEU A 89 -19.91 -26.03 -2.40
CA LEU A 89 -18.83 -25.49 -1.58
C LEU A 89 -18.75 -23.96 -1.72
N ASN A 90 -18.38 -23.27 -0.65
CA ASN A 90 -18.18 -21.83 -0.67
C ASN A 90 -17.15 -21.36 -1.73
N SER A 91 -16.16 -22.17 -2.10
CA SER A 91 -15.24 -21.81 -3.21
C SER A 91 -15.95 -21.60 -4.54
N ASP A 92 -17.08 -22.27 -4.76
CA ASP A 92 -17.72 -22.39 -6.07
C ASP A 92 -19.07 -21.66 -6.07
N ALA A 93 -19.77 -21.63 -4.94
CA ALA A 93 -21.10 -21.04 -4.82
C ALA A 93 -21.15 -19.53 -5.12
N TRP A 94 -20.13 -18.79 -4.69
CA TRP A 94 -20.11 -17.34 -4.78
C TRP A 94 -19.53 -16.91 -6.13
N GLU A 95 -20.40 -16.69 -7.10
CA GLU A 95 -20.00 -16.21 -8.43
C GLU A 95 -20.27 -14.70 -8.58
N ASP A 96 -19.51 -14.07 -9.47
CA ASP A 96 -19.74 -12.67 -9.81
C ASP A 96 -21.10 -12.50 -10.49
N GLY A 97 -21.90 -11.55 -10.02
CA GLY A 97 -23.28 -11.34 -10.50
C GLY A 97 -24.32 -12.25 -9.86
N ALA A 98 -23.94 -13.18 -8.97
CA ALA A 98 -24.89 -13.89 -8.13
C ALA A 98 -25.69 -12.91 -7.25
N VAL A 99 -26.86 -13.31 -6.79
CA VAL A 99 -27.72 -12.52 -5.91
C VAL A 99 -27.90 -13.25 -4.59
N LEU A 100 -27.41 -12.65 -3.52
CA LEU A 100 -27.69 -13.07 -2.15
C LEU A 100 -28.98 -12.39 -1.70
N GLN A 101 -29.96 -13.19 -1.29
CA GLN A 101 -31.20 -12.71 -0.70
C GLN A 101 -31.18 -12.95 0.82
N VAL A 102 -31.62 -11.95 1.59
CA VAL A 102 -31.75 -12.00 3.05
C VAL A 102 -33.06 -11.32 3.44
N GLY A 103 -34.13 -12.12 3.60
CA GLY A 103 -35.50 -11.63 3.69
C GLY A 103 -35.88 -10.86 2.43
N ASP A 104 -36.33 -9.61 2.59
CA ASP A 104 -36.70 -8.73 1.48
C ASP A 104 -35.50 -8.01 0.83
N LEU A 105 -34.30 -8.15 1.40
CA LEU A 105 -33.10 -7.47 0.91
C LEU A 105 -32.34 -8.35 -0.09
N GLN A 106 -31.90 -7.72 -1.17
CA GLN A 106 -31.09 -8.37 -2.21
C GLN A 106 -29.74 -7.67 -2.36
N TYR A 107 -28.70 -8.49 -2.50
CA TYR A 107 -27.32 -8.07 -2.64
C TYR A 107 -26.71 -8.68 -3.89
N LYS A 108 -26.11 -7.85 -4.74
CA LYS A 108 -25.34 -8.33 -5.88
C LYS A 108 -23.96 -8.77 -5.38
N VAL A 109 -23.61 -10.01 -5.66
CA VAL A 109 -22.31 -10.59 -5.33
C VAL A 109 -21.28 -10.08 -6.32
N GLU A 110 -20.17 -9.61 -5.77
CA GLU A 110 -18.98 -9.25 -6.51
C GLU A 110 -17.82 -10.06 -5.96
N ARG A 111 -17.32 -10.97 -6.80
CA ARG A 111 -16.22 -11.84 -6.41
C ARG A 111 -14.91 -11.21 -6.84
N ASN A 112 -14.01 -11.08 -5.87
CA ASN A 112 -12.67 -10.52 -6.05
C ASN A 112 -12.69 -9.18 -6.80
N PRO A 113 -13.53 -8.20 -6.42
CA PRO A 113 -13.49 -6.90 -7.06
C PRO A 113 -12.14 -6.22 -6.78
N PRO A 114 -11.65 -5.36 -7.69
CA PRO A 114 -10.43 -4.59 -7.45
C PRO A 114 -10.51 -3.87 -6.11
N THR A 115 -9.54 -4.08 -5.23
CA THR A 115 -9.63 -3.59 -3.85
C THR A 115 -8.29 -3.04 -3.38
N PHE A 116 -8.28 -1.83 -2.84
CA PHE A 116 -7.10 -1.28 -2.20
C PHE A 116 -6.84 -1.94 -0.83
N THR A 117 -5.78 -2.74 -0.73
CA THR A 117 -5.30 -3.32 0.53
C THR A 117 -4.57 -2.29 1.38
N GLN A 118 -3.84 -1.37 0.74
CA GLN A 118 -3.25 -0.19 1.38
C GLN A 118 -3.52 1.06 0.53
N CYS A 119 -3.83 2.18 1.18
CA CYS A 119 -4.07 3.45 0.50
C CYS A 119 -3.87 4.60 1.50
N GLU A 120 -2.70 5.25 1.43
CA GLU A 120 -2.27 6.26 2.41
C GLU A 120 -1.56 7.44 1.74
N LEU A 121 -1.74 8.63 2.30
CA LEU A 121 -1.00 9.84 1.91
C LEU A 121 0.24 10.03 2.79
N PRO A 122 1.35 10.58 2.25
CA PRO A 122 2.50 10.96 3.05
C PRO A 122 2.15 11.97 4.16
N SER A 123 2.86 11.87 5.28
CA SER A 123 2.71 12.78 6.44
C SER A 123 3.27 14.18 6.18
N SER A 124 4.31 14.31 5.35
CA SER A 124 4.98 15.56 5.02
C SER A 124 4.78 15.91 3.55
N LEU A 125 4.28 17.12 3.29
CA LEU A 125 3.96 17.63 1.97
C LEU A 125 4.70 18.95 1.76
N MET A 126 5.43 19.09 0.65
CA MET A 126 6.15 20.33 0.33
C MET A 126 5.81 20.84 -1.06
N ALA A 127 5.66 22.15 -1.19
CA ALA A 127 5.50 22.81 -2.48
C ALA A 127 6.71 22.54 -3.38
N GLY A 128 6.45 22.10 -4.61
CA GLY A 128 7.44 21.73 -5.61
C GLY A 128 8.01 20.32 -5.46
N PHE A 129 7.45 19.48 -4.59
CA PHE A 129 7.86 18.09 -4.38
C PHE A 129 6.71 17.12 -4.68
N PRO A 130 6.99 15.94 -5.29
CA PRO A 130 5.95 15.00 -5.66
C PRO A 130 5.37 14.30 -4.43
N VAL A 131 4.04 14.33 -4.34
CA VAL A 131 3.24 13.59 -3.37
C VAL A 131 2.90 12.24 -3.98
N CYS A 132 3.60 11.20 -3.54
CA CYS A 132 3.40 9.83 -4.01
C CYS A 132 2.61 9.03 -2.96
N PRO A 133 1.31 8.74 -3.20
CA PRO A 133 0.52 7.94 -2.26
C PRO A 133 1.01 6.49 -2.21
N LYS A 134 0.98 5.89 -1.01
CA LYS A 134 1.24 4.45 -0.83
C LYS A 134 -0.03 3.68 -1.13
N ILE A 135 -0.06 3.00 -2.28
CA ILE A 135 -1.23 2.28 -2.77
C ILE A 135 -0.83 0.86 -3.13
N GLU A 136 -1.51 -0.10 -2.52
CA GLU A 136 -1.43 -1.51 -2.86
C GLU A 136 -2.84 -1.99 -3.23
N ILE A 137 -2.91 -2.78 -4.29
CA ILE A 137 -4.17 -3.27 -4.85
C ILE A 137 -4.14 -4.79 -4.95
N GLU A 138 -5.27 -5.41 -4.61
CA GLU A 138 -5.56 -6.80 -4.94
C GLU A 138 -6.63 -6.88 -6.03
N PHE A 139 -6.55 -7.91 -6.87
CA PHE A 139 -7.46 -8.16 -8.00
C PHE A 139 -7.61 -6.96 -8.95
N GLY A 140 -6.55 -6.18 -9.11
CA GLY A 140 -6.52 -5.05 -10.02
C GLY A 140 -5.11 -4.62 -10.35
N ASP A 141 -5.00 -3.58 -11.15
CA ASP A 141 -3.74 -3.01 -11.61
C ASP A 141 -3.80 -1.49 -11.40
N LEU A 142 -2.71 -0.92 -10.86
CA LEU A 142 -2.63 0.52 -10.57
C LEU A 142 -2.77 1.38 -11.83
N LYS A 143 -2.47 0.84 -13.02
CA LYS A 143 -2.67 1.54 -14.29
C LYS A 143 -4.15 1.71 -14.66
N ASP A 144 -5.01 0.84 -14.14
CA ASP A 144 -6.45 0.83 -14.41
C ASP A 144 -7.25 1.49 -13.27
N CYS A 145 -6.55 2.04 -12.27
CA CYS A 145 -7.14 2.84 -11.21
C CYS A 145 -7.40 4.28 -11.65
N GLU A 146 -8.44 4.88 -11.09
CA GLU A 146 -8.75 6.30 -11.29
C GLU A 146 -8.27 7.13 -10.09
N PHE A 147 -7.70 8.30 -10.37
CA PHE A 147 -7.22 9.24 -9.34
C PHE A 147 -7.80 10.64 -9.58
N SER A 148 -8.15 11.33 -8.50
CA SER A 148 -8.60 12.71 -8.54
C SER A 148 -8.11 13.44 -7.29
N TRP A 149 -7.28 14.44 -7.49
CA TRP A 149 -6.72 15.31 -6.46
C TRP A 149 -7.58 16.54 -6.28
N PHE A 150 -7.72 16.92 -5.02
CA PHE A 150 -8.38 18.13 -4.59
C PHE A 150 -7.50 18.85 -3.57
N LYS A 151 -7.67 20.16 -3.49
CA LYS A 151 -7.04 21.03 -2.50
C LYS A 151 -8.09 21.88 -1.81
N GLU A 152 -7.79 22.35 -0.60
CA GLU A 152 -8.74 23.19 0.10
C GLU A 152 -9.10 24.47 -0.70
N SER A 153 -10.35 24.91 -0.57
CA SER A 153 -10.83 26.18 -1.14
C SER A 153 -10.14 27.38 -0.49
N SER A 154 -9.91 27.29 0.83
CA SER A 154 -9.15 28.23 1.65
C SER A 154 -8.52 27.49 2.83
N ALA A 155 -7.50 28.09 3.45
CA ALA A 155 -6.80 27.44 4.55
C ALA A 155 -7.76 27.06 5.70
N SER A 156 -7.70 25.81 6.13
CA SER A 156 -8.55 25.23 7.19
C SER A 156 -10.03 25.04 6.85
N ALA A 157 -10.47 25.24 5.60
CA ALA A 157 -11.87 25.09 5.19
C ALA A 157 -12.46 23.71 5.54
N TYR A 158 -11.65 22.64 5.41
CA TYR A 158 -12.06 21.28 5.77
C TYR A 158 -12.29 21.14 7.29
N ILE A 159 -11.41 21.72 8.09
CA ILE A 159 -11.49 21.65 9.56
C ILE A 159 -12.70 22.44 10.07
N THR A 160 -13.02 23.57 9.43
CA THR A 160 -14.17 24.41 9.78
C THR A 160 -15.52 23.85 9.30
N GLY A 161 -15.51 22.74 8.54
CA GLY A 161 -16.73 22.07 8.08
C GLY A 161 -17.45 22.79 6.95
N ASP A 162 -16.72 23.52 6.10
CA ASP A 162 -17.31 24.19 4.93
C ASP A 162 -17.82 23.14 3.92
N ALA A 163 -19.05 23.36 3.42
CA ALA A 163 -19.71 22.45 2.50
C ALA A 163 -19.01 22.37 1.13
N GLU A 164 -18.32 23.44 0.71
CA GLU A 164 -17.54 23.52 -0.53
C GLU A 164 -16.03 23.66 -0.25
N CYS A 165 -15.51 22.87 0.69
CA CYS A 165 -14.12 22.97 1.12
C CYS A 165 -13.09 22.47 0.09
N TRP A 166 -13.48 21.80 -1.01
CA TRP A 166 -12.55 21.14 -1.94
C TRP A 166 -12.66 21.67 -3.36
N ARG A 167 -11.50 21.97 -3.98
CA ARG A 167 -11.36 22.31 -5.40
C ARG A 167 -10.50 21.28 -6.10
N GLU A 168 -10.90 20.86 -7.29
CA GLU A 168 -10.15 19.92 -8.12
C GLU A 168 -8.77 20.50 -8.51
N ALA A 169 -7.76 19.63 -8.51
CA ALA A 169 -6.36 20.01 -8.70
C ALA A 169 -5.60 19.13 -9.70
N GLY A 170 -6.04 17.90 -9.97
CA GLY A 170 -5.42 17.01 -10.95
C GLY A 170 -6.00 15.61 -10.94
N SER A 171 -5.62 14.78 -11.90
CA SER A 171 -6.16 13.41 -12.10
C SER A 171 -5.10 12.31 -12.15
N GLU A 172 -3.83 12.66 -11.96
CA GLU A 172 -2.73 11.71 -11.98
C GLU A 172 -2.55 11.02 -10.62
N ARG A 173 -1.87 9.87 -10.60
CA ARG A 173 -1.52 9.18 -9.34
C ARG A 173 -0.65 10.04 -8.44
N VAL A 174 0.28 10.79 -9.02
CA VAL A 174 1.19 11.69 -8.31
C VAL A 174 0.73 13.13 -8.50
N PHE A 175 0.74 13.90 -7.42
CA PHE A 175 0.47 15.35 -7.48
C PHE A 175 1.68 16.13 -6.97
N THR A 176 2.04 17.22 -7.62
CA THR A 176 3.11 18.12 -7.17
C THR A 176 2.48 19.47 -6.78
N PRO A 177 2.34 19.76 -5.47
CA PRO A 177 1.80 21.03 -5.01
C PRO A 177 2.66 22.19 -5.48
N SER A 178 2.03 23.33 -5.74
CA SER A 178 2.69 24.59 -6.08
C SER A 178 2.84 25.48 -4.84
N ASN A 179 3.54 26.61 -4.98
CA ASN A 179 3.63 27.61 -3.90
C ASN A 179 2.27 28.23 -3.55
N LEU A 180 1.28 28.18 -4.45
CA LEU A 180 -0.08 28.65 -4.17
C LEU A 180 -0.87 27.70 -3.26
N ASP A 181 -0.36 26.48 -3.07
CA ASP A 181 -1.02 25.45 -2.28
C ASP A 181 -0.49 25.39 -0.84
N ILE A 182 0.52 26.19 -0.50
CA ILE A 182 1.08 26.29 0.85
C ILE A 182 -0.01 26.67 1.85
N GLY A 183 -0.10 25.93 2.95
CA GLY A 183 -1.13 26.09 3.99
C GLY A 183 -2.46 25.41 3.70
N LEU A 184 -2.62 24.76 2.54
CA LEU A 184 -3.82 24.00 2.17
C LEU A 184 -3.60 22.50 2.42
N ARG A 185 -4.64 21.78 2.83
CA ARG A 185 -4.68 20.32 2.80
C ARG A 185 -5.00 19.80 1.41
N LEU A 186 -4.62 18.54 1.18
CA LEU A 186 -4.92 17.81 -0.05
C LEU A 186 -5.90 16.68 0.24
N MET A 187 -6.74 16.36 -0.73
CA MET A 187 -7.57 15.16 -0.73
C MET A 187 -7.34 14.37 -2.01
N LEU A 188 -7.07 13.08 -1.87
CA LEU A 188 -7.03 12.13 -2.98
C LEU A 188 -8.30 11.28 -2.94
N LYS A 189 -9.10 11.36 -3.99
CA LYS A 189 -10.12 10.36 -4.30
C LYS A 189 -9.51 9.36 -5.27
N CYS A 190 -9.53 8.09 -4.93
CA CYS A 190 -9.01 7.03 -5.79
C CYS A 190 -9.98 5.86 -5.88
N THR A 191 -10.12 5.28 -7.06
CA THR A 191 -10.99 4.12 -7.33
C THR A 191 -10.13 2.98 -7.88
N PRO A 192 -10.13 1.79 -7.26
CA PRO A 192 -9.35 0.66 -7.75
C PRO A 192 -10.00 0.06 -9.01
N GLY A 193 -9.20 -0.41 -9.97
CA GLY A 193 -9.68 -1.01 -11.20
C GLY A 193 -8.79 -2.14 -11.73
N ASP A 194 -9.33 -2.95 -12.64
CA ASP A 194 -8.61 -4.03 -13.36
C ASP A 194 -8.75 -3.94 -14.89
N GLY A 195 -9.28 -2.81 -15.38
CA GLY A 195 -9.58 -2.57 -16.79
C GLY A 195 -11.00 -3.02 -17.21
N SER A 196 -11.68 -3.84 -16.40
CA SER A 196 -13.03 -4.34 -16.65
C SER A 196 -14.04 -3.94 -15.56
N LYS A 197 -13.61 -3.98 -14.30
CA LYS A 197 -14.38 -3.68 -13.10
C LYS A 197 -13.72 -2.54 -12.34
N ILE A 198 -14.54 -1.87 -11.55
CA ILE A 198 -14.12 -0.87 -10.56
C ILE A 198 -14.55 -1.33 -9.16
N GLY A 199 -13.71 -1.08 -8.17
CA GLY A 199 -14.02 -1.35 -6.78
C GLY A 199 -14.62 -0.15 -6.05
N GLU A 200 -14.59 -0.20 -4.71
CA GLU A 200 -15.06 0.88 -3.86
C GLU A 200 -14.07 2.05 -3.83
N PRO A 201 -14.50 3.29 -4.14
CA PRO A 201 -13.64 4.46 -4.09
C PRO A 201 -13.24 4.79 -2.64
N LYS A 202 -11.98 5.17 -2.44
CA LYS A 202 -11.47 5.71 -1.18
C LYS A 202 -11.23 7.21 -1.29
N LYS A 203 -11.47 7.93 -0.20
CA LYS A 203 -11.11 9.35 -0.03
C LYS A 203 -10.06 9.44 1.07
N LEU A 204 -8.91 10.01 0.77
CA LEU A 204 -7.82 10.24 1.70
C LEU A 204 -7.61 11.74 1.85
N VAL A 205 -7.58 12.24 3.08
CA VAL A 205 -7.26 13.64 3.37
C VAL A 205 -5.90 13.69 4.04
N SER A 206 -5.04 14.62 3.63
CA SER A 206 -3.72 14.78 4.23
C SER A 206 -3.84 15.14 5.72
N SER A 207 -2.94 14.60 6.54
CA SER A 207 -2.88 14.85 7.98
C SER A 207 -2.29 16.23 8.31
N SER A 208 -1.51 16.80 7.40
CA SER A 208 -0.92 18.14 7.46
C SER A 208 -1.28 18.97 6.22
N ALA A 209 -1.08 20.28 6.32
CA ALA A 209 -1.14 21.19 5.17
C ALA A 209 0.19 21.17 4.40
N VAL A 210 0.19 21.61 3.14
CA VAL A 210 1.41 21.76 2.34
C VAL A 210 2.33 22.81 2.95
N GLU A 211 3.60 22.47 3.14
CA GLU A 211 4.64 23.35 3.66
C GLU A 211 5.48 23.95 2.52
N ALA A 212 6.23 25.01 2.83
CA ALA A 212 7.20 25.57 1.91
C ALA A 212 8.39 24.60 1.73
N GLY A 213 8.81 24.38 0.48
CA GLY A 213 10.05 23.65 0.21
C GLY A 213 11.31 24.49 0.48
N PRO A 214 12.52 23.88 0.43
CA PRO A 214 13.79 24.57 0.73
C PRO A 214 14.29 25.59 -0.31
N GLY A 215 13.46 26.00 -1.26
CA GLY A 215 13.91 26.75 -2.43
C GLY A 215 14.71 25.86 -3.38
N ILE A 216 15.88 26.34 -3.82
CA ILE A 216 16.71 25.66 -4.81
C ILE A 216 17.43 24.47 -4.17
N CYS A 217 17.26 23.29 -4.77
CA CYS A 217 17.98 22.07 -4.43
C CYS A 217 19.16 21.84 -5.38
N THR A 218 20.20 21.16 -4.91
CA THR A 218 21.41 20.87 -5.71
C THR A 218 21.11 20.06 -6.97
N PHE A 219 20.08 19.20 -6.92
CA PHE A 219 19.65 18.39 -8.06
C PHE A 219 18.84 19.16 -9.11
N ASP A 220 18.33 20.35 -8.82
CA ASP A 220 17.51 21.11 -9.79
C ASP A 220 18.32 21.42 -11.07
N ASN A 221 19.60 21.80 -10.92
CA ASN A 221 20.50 22.01 -12.06
C ASN A 221 20.83 20.71 -12.80
N ARG A 222 20.84 19.57 -12.10
CA ARG A 222 21.10 18.24 -12.69
C ARG A 222 19.89 17.74 -13.48
N HIS A 223 18.68 18.10 -13.05
CA HIS A 223 17.43 17.75 -13.74
C HIS A 223 17.31 18.36 -15.13
N ILE A 224 17.99 19.49 -15.40
CA ILE A 224 18.08 20.09 -16.74
C ILE A 224 18.63 19.08 -17.76
N TYR A 225 19.54 18.19 -17.36
CA TYR A 225 20.15 17.17 -18.23
C TYR A 225 19.33 15.88 -18.34
N THR A 226 18.24 15.76 -17.59
CA THR A 226 17.50 14.51 -17.41
C THR A 226 15.98 14.68 -17.58
N GLN A 227 15.55 15.75 -18.27
CA GLN A 227 14.14 16.11 -18.47
C GLN A 227 13.29 15.02 -19.14
N LYS A 228 13.92 14.11 -19.89
CA LYS A 228 13.24 13.04 -20.63
C LYS A 228 13.85 11.68 -20.29
N LEU A 229 13.03 10.65 -20.50
CA LEU A 229 13.47 9.27 -20.60
C LEU A 229 14.51 9.12 -21.73
N THR A 230 15.36 8.11 -21.61
CA THR A 230 16.37 7.76 -22.62
C THR A 230 15.74 6.97 -23.77
N ASP A 231 16.31 7.09 -24.96
CA ASP A 231 15.92 6.31 -26.14
C ASP A 231 16.19 4.80 -25.93
N GLU A 232 15.50 3.93 -26.67
CA GLU A 232 15.57 2.47 -26.52
C GLU A 232 17.00 1.90 -26.51
N GLY A 233 17.91 2.48 -27.30
CA GLY A 233 19.31 2.04 -27.41
C GLY A 233 20.26 2.54 -26.31
N SER A 234 19.77 3.26 -25.29
CA SER A 234 20.61 3.82 -24.23
C SER A 234 20.03 3.60 -22.84
N LEU A 235 20.89 3.56 -21.81
CA LEU A 235 20.48 3.40 -20.42
C LEU A 235 21.08 4.50 -19.57
N ARG A 236 20.25 5.12 -18.72
CA ARG A 236 20.68 6.05 -17.67
C ARG A 236 20.75 5.31 -16.35
N VAL A 237 21.93 5.35 -15.74
CA VAL A 237 22.22 4.64 -14.48
C VAL A 237 22.51 5.65 -13.38
N VAL A 238 21.88 5.46 -12.23
CA VAL A 238 22.13 6.22 -11.00
C VAL A 238 22.76 5.30 -9.97
N SER A 239 23.80 5.78 -9.28
CA SER A 239 24.30 5.18 -8.05
C SER A 239 24.27 6.23 -6.95
N TYR A 240 23.62 5.94 -5.83
CA TYR A 240 23.46 6.93 -4.76
C TYR A 240 23.37 6.28 -3.37
N ASN A 241 24.30 6.65 -2.49
CA ASN A 241 24.16 6.41 -1.05
C ASN A 241 23.26 7.50 -0.46
N ILE A 242 22.10 7.10 0.06
CA ILE A 242 21.04 8.02 0.49
C ILE A 242 21.05 8.33 2.00
N LEU A 243 22.10 7.90 2.71
CA LEU A 243 22.30 8.06 4.15
C LEU A 243 21.18 7.43 5.00
N ALA A 244 21.49 6.31 5.64
CA ALA A 244 20.51 5.57 6.43
C ALA A 244 20.09 6.37 7.66
N ASP A 245 18.80 6.34 7.97
CA ASP A 245 18.23 7.08 9.09
C ASP A 245 18.76 6.60 10.44
N VAL A 246 18.97 5.29 10.56
CA VAL A 246 19.59 4.69 11.74
C VAL A 246 20.94 5.32 12.10
N TYR A 247 21.66 5.86 11.11
CA TYR A 247 22.92 6.57 11.32
C TYR A 247 22.70 8.08 11.47
N ALA A 248 21.84 8.69 10.66
CA ALA A 248 21.59 10.13 10.68
C ALA A 248 20.99 10.62 12.02
N GLN A 249 20.17 9.81 12.69
CA GLN A 249 19.46 10.21 13.90
C GLN A 249 20.32 10.20 15.19
N THR A 250 21.54 9.65 15.15
CA THR A 250 22.39 9.55 16.36
C THR A 250 22.86 10.92 16.84
N ASP A 251 23.09 11.06 18.15
CA ASP A 251 23.63 12.30 18.73
C ASP A 251 25.00 12.64 18.15
N LEU A 252 25.84 11.63 17.91
CA LEU A 252 27.12 11.80 17.23
C LEU A 252 26.93 12.40 15.83
N SER A 253 25.97 11.90 15.05
CA SER A 253 25.68 12.44 13.73
C SER A 253 25.22 13.90 13.80
N LYS A 254 24.30 14.22 14.71
CA LYS A 254 23.73 15.57 14.84
C LYS A 254 24.73 16.60 15.39
N THR A 255 25.60 16.20 16.32
CA THR A 255 26.48 17.13 17.05
C THR A 255 27.92 17.16 16.55
N VAL A 256 28.39 16.09 15.88
CA VAL A 256 29.80 15.97 15.45
C VAL A 256 29.93 15.82 13.94
N LEU A 257 29.15 14.94 13.29
CA LEU A 257 29.30 14.70 11.84
C LEU A 257 28.63 15.79 10.99
N TYR A 258 27.43 16.21 11.38
CA TYR A 258 26.58 17.16 10.65
C TYR A 258 26.14 18.37 11.50
N PRO A 259 27.01 19.00 12.32
CA PRO A 259 26.60 20.11 13.20
C PRO A 259 26.18 21.37 12.42
N TYR A 260 26.58 21.47 11.15
CA TYR A 260 26.21 22.54 10.24
C TYR A 260 24.85 22.33 9.56
N CYS A 261 24.27 21.12 9.65
CA CYS A 261 22.99 20.80 9.03
C CYS A 261 21.86 21.16 10.00
N ALA A 262 20.83 21.84 9.49
CA ALA A 262 19.66 22.15 10.31
C ALA A 262 19.00 20.84 10.82
N PRO A 263 18.64 20.72 12.12
CA PRO A 263 18.13 19.47 12.67
C PRO A 263 16.89 18.89 11.99
N TYR A 264 16.00 19.74 11.46
CA TYR A 264 14.83 19.32 10.71
C TYR A 264 15.21 18.70 9.34
N ALA A 265 16.29 19.19 8.73
CA ALA A 265 16.76 18.73 7.43
C ALA A 265 17.45 17.35 7.48
N LEU A 266 17.84 16.90 8.68
CA LEU A 266 18.33 15.54 8.92
C LEU A 266 17.20 14.52 9.13
N GLN A 267 15.98 14.96 9.45
CA GLN A 267 14.85 14.06 9.67
C GLN A 267 14.48 13.30 8.39
N MET A 268 14.15 12.02 8.51
CA MET A 268 13.75 11.21 7.35
C MET A 268 12.60 11.86 6.58
N ASP A 269 11.57 12.37 7.27
CA ASP A 269 10.40 12.99 6.63
C ASP A 269 10.73 14.15 5.71
N TYR A 270 11.77 14.91 6.05
CA TYR A 270 12.28 15.95 5.17
C TYR A 270 13.13 15.35 4.05
N ARG A 271 14.13 14.53 4.38
CA ARG A 271 15.08 13.96 3.41
C ARG A 271 14.39 13.12 2.34
N GLN A 272 13.38 12.33 2.72
CA GLN A 272 12.65 11.46 1.81
C GLN A 272 12.00 12.25 0.67
N ASN A 273 11.49 13.46 0.93
CA ASN A 273 10.86 14.28 -0.10
C ASN A 273 11.92 14.76 -1.11
N LEU A 274 13.10 15.16 -0.63
CA LEU A 274 14.23 15.52 -1.49
C LEU A 274 14.71 14.34 -2.33
N ILE A 275 14.92 13.17 -1.71
CA ILE A 275 15.36 11.95 -2.39
C ILE A 275 14.34 11.54 -3.45
N LYS A 276 13.04 11.56 -3.14
CA LYS A 276 11.97 11.22 -4.09
C LYS A 276 12.00 12.14 -5.31
N LYS A 277 12.05 13.46 -5.10
CA LYS A 277 12.13 14.45 -6.19
C LYS A 277 13.41 14.28 -7.00
N GLU A 278 14.54 14.09 -6.33
CA GLU A 278 15.84 13.91 -6.96
C GLU A 278 15.84 12.69 -7.89
N LEU A 279 15.45 11.52 -7.38
CA LEU A 279 15.48 10.27 -8.13
C LEU A 279 14.45 10.24 -9.26
N SER A 280 13.22 10.72 -9.04
CA SER A 280 12.20 10.73 -10.08
C SER A 280 12.55 11.70 -11.21
N GLY A 281 13.12 12.87 -10.87
CA GLY A 281 13.56 13.86 -11.85
C GLY A 281 14.73 13.40 -12.73
N TYR A 282 15.50 12.39 -12.30
CA TYR A 282 16.56 11.82 -13.14
C TYR A 282 16.05 11.00 -14.32
N ASN A 283 14.78 10.57 -14.32
CA ASN A 283 14.24 9.76 -15.42
C ASN A 283 15.16 8.57 -15.76
N ALA A 284 15.71 7.92 -14.73
CA ALA A 284 16.72 6.88 -14.86
C ALA A 284 16.09 5.54 -15.28
N ASP A 285 16.91 4.66 -15.85
CA ASP A 285 16.51 3.31 -16.23
C ASP A 285 16.95 2.27 -15.21
N ILE A 286 18.07 2.53 -14.53
CA ILE A 286 18.59 1.72 -13.43
C ILE A 286 18.99 2.66 -12.28
N ILE A 287 18.58 2.36 -11.06
CA ILE A 287 18.95 3.11 -9.85
C ILE A 287 19.48 2.13 -8.81
N CYS A 288 20.76 2.24 -8.47
CA CYS A 288 21.41 1.45 -7.41
C CYS A 288 21.60 2.32 -6.18
N LEU A 289 20.95 1.97 -5.07
CA LEU A 289 20.98 2.72 -3.83
C LEU A 289 21.73 1.96 -2.73
N GLN A 290 22.43 2.70 -1.88
CA GLN A 290 23.09 2.20 -0.68
C GLN A 290 22.57 2.94 0.55
N GLU A 291 22.74 2.35 1.73
CA GLU A 291 22.24 2.90 3.00
C GLU A 291 20.72 3.11 3.00
N VAL A 292 20.00 2.12 2.48
CA VAL A 292 18.54 2.14 2.42
C VAL A 292 17.98 1.39 3.61
N ASP A 293 17.33 2.09 4.55
CA ASP A 293 16.58 1.43 5.62
C ASP A 293 15.42 0.61 5.05
N LYS A 294 15.08 -0.52 5.69
CA LYS A 294 14.00 -1.40 5.22
C LYS A 294 12.65 -0.66 5.08
N CYS A 295 12.30 0.18 6.05
CA CYS A 295 11.07 0.98 5.99
C CYS A 295 11.13 2.03 4.87
N VAL A 296 12.29 2.65 4.64
CA VAL A 296 12.47 3.62 3.54
C VAL A 296 12.25 2.94 2.19
N PHE A 297 12.76 1.72 2.00
CA PHE A 297 12.49 0.95 0.78
C PHE A 297 10.99 0.68 0.60
N VAL A 298 10.36 0.01 1.59
CA VAL A 298 8.97 -0.49 1.49
C VAL A 298 7.95 0.64 1.46
N ASP A 299 8.08 1.61 2.36
CA ASP A 299 7.04 2.61 2.60
C ASP A 299 7.22 3.87 1.75
N LEU A 300 8.45 4.18 1.31
CA LEU A 300 8.75 5.47 0.69
C LEU A 300 9.21 5.34 -0.76
N LEU A 301 10.27 4.58 -1.02
CA LEU A 301 10.90 4.51 -2.34
C LEU A 301 10.13 3.62 -3.31
N CYS A 302 9.63 2.46 -2.86
CA CYS A 302 8.81 1.59 -3.71
C CYS A 302 7.57 2.29 -4.24
N PRO A 303 6.69 2.91 -3.41
CA PRO A 303 5.51 3.60 -3.93
C PRO A 303 5.85 4.78 -4.84
N ALA A 304 6.93 5.50 -4.53
CA ALA A 304 7.35 6.64 -5.32
C ALA A 304 7.88 6.22 -6.69
N LEU A 305 8.87 5.32 -6.74
CA LEU A 305 9.52 4.93 -8.00
C LEU A 305 8.62 4.03 -8.86
N ASP A 306 7.72 3.26 -8.25
CA ASP A 306 6.65 2.55 -8.96
C ASP A 306 5.75 3.52 -9.74
N ALA A 307 5.38 4.65 -9.14
CA ALA A 307 4.59 5.68 -9.82
C ALA A 307 5.32 6.32 -11.03
N PHE A 308 6.64 6.20 -11.10
CA PHE A 308 7.47 6.62 -12.24
C PHE A 308 7.90 5.45 -13.15
N GLY A 309 7.31 4.26 -12.95
CA GLY A 309 7.47 3.10 -13.83
C GLY A 309 8.71 2.24 -13.54
N LEU A 310 9.27 2.30 -12.34
CA LEU A 310 10.39 1.44 -11.93
C LEU A 310 9.94 0.37 -10.93
N ASP A 311 10.37 -0.87 -11.15
CA ASP A 311 10.33 -1.95 -10.17
C ASP A 311 11.60 -1.93 -9.33
N GLY A 312 11.54 -2.46 -8.11
CA GLY A 312 12.67 -2.47 -7.18
C GLY A 312 12.85 -3.80 -6.45
N VAL A 313 14.11 -4.16 -6.21
CA VAL A 313 14.52 -5.24 -5.31
C VAL A 313 15.37 -4.69 -4.17
N PHE A 314 15.28 -5.31 -2.99
CA PHE A 314 15.99 -4.90 -1.79
C PHE A 314 16.74 -6.05 -1.16
N ARG A 315 17.98 -5.79 -0.73
CA ARG A 315 18.81 -6.71 0.03
C ARG A 315 19.32 -6.04 1.29
N ILE A 316 18.80 -6.46 2.44
CA ILE A 316 19.31 -6.01 3.74
C ILE A 316 20.70 -6.57 4.00
N LYS A 317 21.55 -5.78 4.66
CA LYS A 317 22.85 -6.23 5.14
C LYS A 317 22.69 -7.01 6.45
N GLU A 318 23.42 -8.11 6.58
CA GLU A 318 23.32 -8.97 7.76
C GLU A 318 23.70 -8.18 9.03
N LYS A 319 22.92 -8.35 10.11
CA LYS A 319 23.11 -7.69 11.41
C LYS A 319 23.05 -6.15 11.35
N GLN A 320 22.49 -5.58 10.28
CA GLN A 320 22.28 -4.14 10.14
C GLN A 320 20.81 -3.83 9.82
N HIS A 321 20.47 -2.55 9.94
CA HIS A 321 19.10 -2.05 9.74
C HIS A 321 18.89 -1.46 8.32
N GLU A 322 19.97 -1.37 7.54
CA GLU A 322 20.01 -0.85 6.18
C GLU A 322 20.53 -1.88 5.18
N GLY A 323 20.37 -1.58 3.89
CA GLY A 323 20.94 -2.38 2.83
C GLY A 323 20.98 -1.69 1.47
N LEU A 324 20.92 -2.53 0.44
CA LEU A 324 21.03 -2.14 -0.95
C LEU A 324 19.67 -2.25 -1.63
N ALA A 325 19.35 -1.28 -2.50
CA ALA A 325 18.19 -1.38 -3.38
C ALA A 325 18.62 -1.21 -4.84
N THR A 326 18.00 -1.97 -5.74
CA THR A 326 18.17 -1.80 -7.17
C THR A 326 16.81 -1.63 -7.82
N TYR A 327 16.61 -0.51 -8.51
CA TYR A 327 15.42 -0.25 -9.30
C TYR A 327 15.72 -0.33 -10.79
N PHE A 328 14.77 -0.80 -11.57
CA PHE A 328 14.87 -0.91 -13.02
C PHE A 328 13.54 -0.53 -13.70
N ARG A 329 13.63 0.19 -14.82
CA ARG A 329 12.47 0.72 -15.55
C ARG A 329 11.73 -0.40 -16.29
N ARG A 330 10.46 -0.61 -15.95
CA ARG A 330 9.60 -1.68 -16.50
C ARG A 330 9.46 -1.64 -18.01
N SER A 331 9.45 -0.44 -18.61
CA SER A 331 9.30 -0.29 -20.06
C SER A 331 10.55 -0.71 -20.85
N LYS A 332 11.69 -0.95 -20.20
CA LYS A 332 12.97 -1.30 -20.87
C LYS A 332 13.59 -2.59 -20.34
N LEU A 333 13.39 -2.89 -19.06
CA LEU A 333 14.09 -3.95 -18.35
C LEU A 333 13.09 -4.81 -17.58
N LYS A 334 13.40 -6.10 -17.48
CA LYS A 334 12.70 -7.08 -16.65
C LYS A 334 13.75 -7.84 -15.83
N LEU A 335 13.47 -8.04 -14.54
CA LEU A 335 14.28 -8.92 -13.70
C LEU A 335 14.13 -10.37 -14.17
N VAL A 336 15.26 -11.00 -14.49
CA VAL A 336 15.32 -12.42 -14.87
C VAL A 336 15.71 -13.26 -13.65
N GLU A 337 16.84 -12.91 -13.02
CA GLU A 337 17.41 -13.62 -11.87
C GLU A 337 18.04 -12.62 -10.89
N GLN A 338 18.20 -13.03 -9.63
CA GLN A 338 18.81 -12.24 -8.57
C GLN A 338 19.86 -13.08 -7.83
N TYR A 339 21.08 -12.57 -7.76
CA TYR A 339 22.24 -13.23 -7.16
C TYR A 339 22.89 -12.34 -6.10
N ASP A 340 22.31 -12.32 -4.90
CA ASP A 340 22.86 -11.56 -3.79
C ASP A 340 23.94 -12.34 -3.06
N VAL A 341 25.14 -11.78 -2.97
CA VAL A 341 26.30 -12.46 -2.38
C VAL A 341 26.72 -11.78 -1.09
N MET A 342 26.79 -12.54 0.00
CA MET A 342 27.47 -12.10 1.21
C MET A 342 28.97 -12.39 1.12
N LEU A 343 29.78 -11.33 1.07
CA LEU A 343 31.22 -11.47 0.85
C LEU A 343 31.96 -12.30 1.91
N SER A 344 31.50 -12.31 3.17
CA SER A 344 32.08 -13.14 4.22
C SER A 344 31.81 -14.62 3.98
N GLU A 345 30.57 -14.97 3.63
CA GLU A 345 30.16 -16.34 3.34
C GLU A 345 30.83 -16.83 2.06
N ALA A 346 30.62 -16.14 0.93
CA ALA A 346 31.12 -16.57 -0.37
C ALA A 346 32.63 -16.77 -0.39
N LEU A 347 33.40 -15.88 0.24
CA LEU A 347 34.86 -16.04 0.34
C LEU A 347 35.25 -17.38 1.01
N THR A 348 34.45 -17.88 1.95
CA THR A 348 34.78 -19.08 2.74
C THR A 348 34.11 -20.35 2.25
N THR A 349 32.95 -20.25 1.59
CA THR A 349 32.12 -21.40 1.21
C THR A 349 32.09 -21.65 -0.29
N ASP A 350 32.23 -20.62 -1.12
CA ASP A 350 32.16 -20.76 -2.57
C ASP A 350 33.52 -21.26 -3.12
N PRO A 351 33.56 -22.42 -3.79
CA PRO A 351 34.78 -22.95 -4.40
C PRO A 351 35.47 -21.97 -5.35
N ILE A 352 34.73 -21.05 -5.99
CA ILE A 352 35.30 -20.06 -6.92
C ILE A 352 36.30 -19.13 -6.23
N HIS A 353 36.17 -18.93 -4.91
CA HIS A 353 37.00 -18.03 -4.12
C HIS A 353 38.12 -18.74 -3.35
N ARG A 354 38.32 -20.05 -3.55
CA ARG A 354 39.31 -20.87 -2.82
C ARG A 354 40.73 -20.29 -2.81
N GLN A 355 41.24 -19.88 -3.97
CA GLN A 355 42.60 -19.32 -4.07
C GLN A 355 42.74 -18.01 -3.28
N LEU A 356 41.70 -17.18 -3.28
CA LEU A 356 41.68 -15.94 -2.50
C LEU A 356 41.63 -16.25 -1.00
N TRP A 357 40.82 -17.24 -0.61
CA TRP A 357 40.72 -17.67 0.78
C TRP A 357 42.03 -18.26 1.32
N GLU A 358 42.76 -19.03 0.52
CA GLU A 358 44.09 -19.55 0.88
C GLU A 358 45.07 -18.40 1.18
N LYS A 359 45.13 -17.38 0.30
CA LYS A 359 45.95 -16.19 0.51
C LYS A 359 45.54 -15.39 1.75
N VAL A 360 44.24 -15.18 1.96
CA VAL A 360 43.73 -14.48 3.16
C VAL A 360 44.05 -15.28 4.43
N SER A 361 43.97 -16.61 4.36
CA SER A 361 44.25 -17.51 5.48
C SER A 361 45.72 -17.53 5.90
N CYS A 362 46.66 -17.18 5.02
CA CYS A 362 48.07 -17.00 5.38
C CYS A 362 48.30 -15.81 6.32
N SER A 363 47.33 -14.90 6.48
CA SER A 363 47.39 -13.78 7.42
C SER A 363 46.41 -13.99 8.59
N PRO A 364 46.90 -14.34 9.80
CA PRO A 364 46.04 -14.58 10.96
C PRO A 364 45.14 -13.39 11.32
N SER A 365 45.65 -12.16 11.20
CA SER A 365 44.90 -10.94 11.52
C SER A 365 43.74 -10.67 10.54
N LEU A 366 43.92 -10.97 9.25
CA LEU A 366 42.85 -10.86 8.25
C LEU A 366 41.81 -11.97 8.43
N LYS A 367 42.26 -13.20 8.71
CA LYS A 367 41.39 -14.34 8.98
C LYS A 367 40.52 -14.11 10.22
N GLU A 368 41.06 -13.52 11.27
CA GLU A 368 40.32 -13.22 12.50
C GLU A 368 39.29 -12.10 12.30
N LYS A 369 39.64 -11.01 11.60
CA LYS A 369 38.70 -9.92 11.27
C LYS A 369 37.51 -10.39 10.43
N LYS A 370 37.68 -11.46 9.64
CA LYS A 370 36.61 -12.06 8.83
C LYS A 370 35.68 -12.98 9.62
N LYS A 371 36.12 -13.56 10.75
CA LYS A 371 35.27 -14.38 11.63
C LYS A 371 34.45 -13.55 12.64
N LYS A 372 34.85 -12.31 12.90
CA LYS A 372 34.23 -11.42 13.91
C LYS A 372 33.15 -10.47 13.36
N LYS A 373 32.97 -10.40 12.04
CA LYS A 373 31.87 -9.68 11.38
C LYS A 373 30.90 -10.72 10.85
#